data_AF-A0A4S4B0I4-F1
#
_entry.id   AF-A0A4S4B0I4-F1
#
_cell.length_a   1.000
_cell.length_b   1.000
_cell.length_c   1.000
_cell.angle_alpha   90.00
_cell.angle_beta   90.00
_cell.angle_gamma   90.00
#
_symmetry.space_group_name_H-M   'P 1'
#
loop_
_entity.id
_entity.type
_entity.pdbx_description
1 polymer ?
#
loop_
_entity_poly.entity_id
_entity_poly.type
_entity_poly.pdbx_seq_one_letter_code
_entity_poly.pdbx_strand_id
1 'polypeptide(L)'
;MHSAPRPSLRGRVLLETDLGALLDDTRIRLLEAIDTAGSLSAAARITPLSYKAAWDALEAMNHAAGSPLTVRITGGRRGGGTALTAHGRCLMALYRAVEWECQAAVGELVRHLECGGDACNFGNLLHRPPPGRATAGQPGAAPALAGKGEC
;
A
#
# COMPACT_ATOMS: atom_id res chain seq x y z
N MET A 1 -21.61 -34.06 -10.19
CA MET A 1 -21.67 -33.04 -9.11
C MET A 1 -20.92 -31.81 -9.59
N HIS A 2 -21.61 -30.81 -10.14
CA HIS A 2 -20.98 -29.53 -10.47
C HIS A 2 -21.39 -28.53 -9.39
N SER A 3 -20.45 -28.16 -8.51
CA SER A 3 -20.67 -27.06 -7.57
C SER A 3 -20.72 -25.76 -8.38
N ALA A 4 -21.76 -24.95 -8.17
CA ALA A 4 -21.84 -23.63 -8.79
C ALA A 4 -20.63 -22.77 -8.38
N PRO A 5 -20.11 -21.91 -9.28
CA PRO A 5 -19.02 -21.00 -8.96
C PRO A 5 -19.47 -20.05 -7.84
N ARG A 6 -18.69 -19.99 -6.75
CA ARG A 6 -18.94 -19.04 -5.66
C ARG A 6 -18.49 -17.65 -6.09
N PRO A 7 -19.35 -16.61 -6.00
CA PRO A 7 -18.93 -15.26 -6.30
C PRO A 7 -17.87 -14.80 -5.29
N SER A 8 -16.78 -14.22 -5.79
CA SER A 8 -15.73 -13.61 -4.96
C SER A 8 -15.73 -12.10 -5.15
N LEU A 9 -15.79 -11.35 -4.05
CA LEU A 9 -15.67 -9.89 -4.07
C LEU A 9 -14.22 -9.49 -3.84
N ARG A 10 -13.71 -8.54 -4.62
CA ARG A 10 -12.38 -7.96 -4.46
C ARG A 10 -12.48 -6.45 -4.32
N GLY A 11 -11.84 -5.91 -3.29
CA GLY A 11 -11.65 -4.47 -3.16
C GLY A 11 -10.50 -4.01 -4.05
N ARG A 12 -10.62 -2.84 -4.65
CA ARG A 12 -9.51 -2.13 -5.28
C ARG A 12 -9.40 -0.78 -4.61
N VAL A 13 -8.17 -0.39 -4.29
CA VAL A 13 -7.86 0.92 -3.71
C VAL A 13 -7.26 1.79 -4.80
N LEU A 14 -7.69 3.04 -4.83
CA LEU A 14 -7.11 4.10 -5.64
C LEU A 14 -6.82 5.26 -4.69
N LEU A 15 -5.58 5.71 -4.67
CA LEU A 15 -5.17 6.89 -3.93
C LEU A 15 -5.00 8.03 -4.92
N GLU A 16 -5.71 9.13 -4.70
CA GLU A 16 -5.66 10.32 -5.53
C GLU A 16 -5.34 11.55 -4.66
N THR A 17 -4.87 12.59 -5.33
CA THR A 17 -4.66 13.93 -4.76
C THR A 17 -5.40 14.93 -5.64
N ASP A 18 -5.41 16.20 -5.23
CA ASP A 18 -5.98 17.28 -6.05
C ASP A 18 -5.26 17.44 -7.40
N LEU A 19 -4.06 16.88 -7.54
CA LEU A 19 -3.24 16.86 -8.75
C LEU A 19 -3.47 15.62 -9.62
N GLY A 20 -4.33 14.69 -9.18
CA GLY A 20 -4.73 13.50 -9.92
C GLY A 20 -4.41 12.17 -9.21
N ALA A 21 -4.60 11.07 -9.93
CA ALA A 21 -4.34 9.72 -9.44
C ALA A 21 -2.87 9.57 -9.05
N LEU A 22 -2.63 9.12 -7.81
CA LEU A 22 -1.31 8.95 -7.22
C LEU A 22 -0.92 7.47 -7.23
N LEU A 23 -1.63 6.60 -6.52
CA LEU A 23 -1.32 5.16 -6.47
C LEU A 23 -2.52 4.29 -6.84
N ASP A 24 -2.24 3.26 -7.62
CA ASP A 24 -3.11 2.14 -7.97
C ASP A 24 -2.31 0.82 -7.92
N ASP A 25 -2.96 -0.31 -8.16
CA ASP A 25 -2.31 -1.64 -8.13
C ASP A 25 -1.10 -1.75 -9.07
N THR A 26 -1.11 -1.07 -10.22
CA THR A 26 0.01 -1.13 -11.16
C THR A 26 1.18 -0.29 -10.68
N ARG A 27 0.89 0.91 -10.18
CA ARG A 27 1.89 1.87 -9.68
C ARG A 27 2.57 1.39 -8.40
N ILE A 28 1.81 0.81 -7.47
CA ILE A 28 2.39 0.25 -6.24
C ILE A 28 3.34 -0.92 -6.56
N ARG A 29 2.97 -1.80 -7.51
CA ARG A 29 3.84 -2.89 -7.97
C ARG A 29 5.12 -2.37 -8.60
N LEU A 30 5.05 -1.26 -9.32
CA LEU A 30 6.23 -0.60 -9.86
C LEU A 30 7.17 -0.10 -8.74
N LEU A 31 6.64 0.55 -7.71
CA LEU A 31 7.45 1.04 -6.58
C LEU A 31 8.11 -0.12 -5.81
N GLU A 32 7.40 -1.21 -5.57
CA GLU A 32 7.95 -2.42 -4.93
C GLU A 32 9.06 -3.07 -5.77
N ALA A 33 8.84 -3.13 -7.08
CA ALA A 33 9.82 -3.63 -8.03
C ALA A 33 11.08 -2.76 -8.06
N ILE A 34 10.94 -1.43 -7.94
CA ILE A 34 12.07 -0.51 -7.82
C ILE A 34 12.82 -0.73 -6.50
N ASP A 35 12.11 -0.86 -5.36
CA ASP A 35 12.74 -1.07 -4.05
C ASP A 35 13.51 -2.40 -4.00
N THR A 36 12.99 -3.44 -4.66
CA THR A 36 13.63 -4.77 -4.75
C THR A 36 14.79 -4.80 -5.75
N ALA A 37 14.60 -4.25 -6.95
CA ALA A 37 15.56 -4.38 -8.06
C ALA A 37 16.64 -3.28 -8.06
N GLY A 38 16.41 -2.16 -7.36
CA GLY A 38 17.32 -1.02 -7.30
C GLY A 38 17.51 -0.27 -8.62
N SER A 39 16.63 -0.49 -9.60
CA SER A 39 16.67 0.15 -10.92
C SER A 39 15.28 0.16 -11.57
N LEU A 40 14.89 1.32 -12.11
CA LEU A 40 13.64 1.44 -12.87
C LEU A 40 13.62 0.54 -14.10
N SER A 41 14.77 0.37 -14.78
CA SER A 41 14.85 -0.47 -15.98
C SER A 41 14.77 -1.96 -15.67
N ALA A 42 15.20 -2.38 -14.47
CA ALA A 42 15.01 -3.75 -13.99
C ALA A 42 13.56 -3.97 -13.51
N ALA A 43 13.00 -2.99 -12.80
CA ALA A 43 11.61 -3.01 -12.34
C ALA A 43 10.60 -3.13 -13.50
N ALA A 44 10.82 -2.37 -14.59
CA ALA A 44 9.99 -2.45 -15.78
C ALA A 44 9.98 -3.86 -16.43
N ARG A 45 11.06 -4.65 -16.29
CA ARG A 45 11.12 -6.00 -16.88
C ARG A 45 10.31 -7.04 -16.09
N ILE A 46 10.09 -6.80 -14.80
CA ILE A 46 9.37 -7.73 -13.91
C ILE A 46 7.94 -7.26 -13.61
N THR A 47 7.53 -6.13 -14.19
CA THR A 47 6.17 -5.59 -14.13
C THR A 47 5.56 -5.64 -15.54
N PRO A 48 4.24 -5.51 -15.70
CA PRO A 48 3.59 -5.48 -17.02
C PRO A 48 3.82 -4.18 -17.81
N LEU A 49 4.75 -3.31 -17.37
CA LEU A 49 4.98 -1.99 -17.95
C LEU A 49 6.18 -2.00 -18.90
N SER A 50 6.03 -1.34 -20.06
CA SER A 50 7.21 -0.98 -20.84
C SER A 50 8.07 0.00 -20.04
N TYR A 51 9.37 0.10 -20.36
CA TYR A 51 10.26 1.08 -19.70
C TYR A 51 9.71 2.51 -19.79
N LYS A 52 9.18 2.90 -20.96
CA LYS A 52 8.56 4.20 -21.16
C LYS A 52 7.33 4.37 -20.26
N ALA A 53 6.44 3.38 -20.22
CA ALA A 53 5.26 3.42 -19.36
C ALA A 53 5.61 3.48 -17.87
N ALA A 54 6.68 2.78 -17.45
CA ALA A 54 7.19 2.84 -16.08
C ALA A 54 7.76 4.23 -15.75
N TRP A 55 8.48 4.85 -16.68
CA TRP A 55 8.95 6.23 -16.54
C TRP A 55 7.80 7.23 -16.44
N ASP A 56 6.83 7.15 -17.35
CA ASP A 56 5.66 8.03 -17.38
C ASP A 56 4.82 7.89 -16.10
N ALA A 57 4.64 6.65 -15.62
CA ALA A 57 3.94 6.39 -14.35
C ALA A 57 4.71 6.97 -13.15
N LEU A 58 6.03 6.84 -13.11
CA LEU A 58 6.84 7.41 -12.04
C LEU A 58 6.80 8.93 -12.02
N GLU A 59 6.84 9.57 -13.19
CA GLU A 59 6.74 11.02 -13.31
C GLU A 59 5.37 11.52 -12.85
N ALA A 60 4.29 10.86 -13.28
CA ALA A 60 2.93 11.17 -12.83
C ALA A 60 2.79 11.02 -11.30
N MET A 61 3.38 9.97 -10.72
CA MET A 61 3.40 9.78 -9.27
C MET A 61 4.17 10.89 -8.54
N ASN A 62 5.34 11.27 -9.02
CA ASN A 62 6.13 12.35 -8.41
C ASN A 62 5.37 13.68 -8.44
N HIS A 63 4.68 13.97 -9.55
CA HIS A 63 3.86 15.17 -9.67
C HIS A 63 2.69 15.15 -8.68
N ALA A 64 1.92 14.06 -8.65
CA ALA A 64 0.78 13.92 -7.75
C ALA A 64 1.19 13.90 -6.26
N ALA A 65 2.35 13.34 -5.93
CA ALA A 65 2.86 13.32 -4.56
C ALA A 65 3.41 14.67 -4.07
N GLY A 66 3.63 15.63 -4.98
CA GLY A 66 4.28 16.92 -4.68
C GLY A 66 5.76 16.81 -4.28
N SER A 67 6.32 15.60 -4.20
CA SER A 67 7.72 15.34 -3.90
C SER A 67 8.22 14.04 -4.55
N PRO A 68 9.53 13.93 -4.86
CA PRO A 68 10.05 12.74 -5.52
C PRO A 68 9.89 11.46 -4.67
N LEU A 69 9.27 10.44 -5.26
CA LEU A 69 9.15 9.10 -4.66
C LEU A 69 10.44 8.28 -4.82
N THR A 70 11.32 8.68 -5.75
CA THR A 70 12.58 7.99 -6.05
C THR A 70 13.75 8.96 -6.11
N VAL A 71 14.95 8.44 -5.90
CA VAL A 71 16.24 9.12 -6.10
C VAL A 71 17.10 8.30 -7.05
N ARG A 72 17.82 9.00 -7.93
CA ARG A 72 18.85 8.38 -8.76
C ARG A 72 20.11 8.14 -7.94
N ILE A 73 20.65 6.94 -8.05
CA ILE A 73 21.96 6.59 -7.50
C ILE A 73 22.97 6.71 -8.64
N THR A 74 23.88 7.67 -8.55
CA THR A 74 24.97 7.87 -9.52
C THR A 74 26.24 7.16 -9.02
N GLY A 75 26.91 6.45 -9.92
CA GLY A 75 28.17 5.74 -9.63
C GLY A 75 27.99 4.30 -9.14
N GLY A 76 28.67 3.37 -9.82
CA GLY A 76 28.67 1.93 -9.51
C GLY A 76 29.12 1.07 -10.71
N ARG A 77 29.61 -0.16 -10.47
CA ARG A 77 30.14 -1.06 -11.52
C ARG A 77 29.16 -1.41 -12.64
N ARG A 78 27.85 -1.17 -12.49
CA ARG A 78 26.80 -1.55 -13.46
C ARG A 78 26.03 -0.36 -14.05
N GLY A 79 26.51 0.87 -13.87
CA GLY A 79 25.73 2.07 -14.22
C GLY A 79 24.67 2.39 -13.16
N GLY A 80 24.24 3.65 -13.09
CA GLY A 80 23.41 4.17 -12.00
C GLY A 80 22.10 3.41 -11.74
N GLY A 81 21.57 3.57 -10.53
CA GLY A 81 20.36 2.91 -10.05
C GLY A 81 19.22 3.87 -9.74
N THR A 82 18.10 3.32 -9.28
CA THR A 82 16.94 4.06 -8.78
C THR A 82 16.51 3.42 -7.47
N ALA A 83 16.42 4.22 -6.41
CA ALA A 83 15.94 3.76 -5.11
C ALA A 83 14.78 4.63 -4.65
N LEU A 84 13.90 4.07 -3.81
CA LEU A 84 12.82 4.84 -3.21
C LEU A 84 13.37 5.86 -2.20
N THR A 85 12.72 7.01 -2.12
CA THR A 85 12.92 7.94 -1.00
C THR A 85 12.23 7.41 0.27
N ALA A 86 12.55 8.00 1.42
CA ALA A 86 11.83 7.72 2.66
C ALA A 86 10.33 8.00 2.51
N HIS A 87 9.98 9.09 1.81
CA HIS A 87 8.59 9.42 1.48
C HIS A 87 7.94 8.34 0.58
N GLY A 88 8.62 7.91 -0.48
CA GLY A 88 8.13 6.84 -1.36
C GLY A 88 7.87 5.52 -0.62
N ARG A 89 8.76 5.12 0.30
CA ARG A 89 8.56 3.93 1.15
C ARG A 89 7.39 4.08 2.11
N CYS A 90 7.24 5.25 2.72
CA CYS A 90 6.12 5.54 3.61
C CYS A 90 4.78 5.44 2.87
N LEU A 91 4.70 6.05 1.68
CA LEU A 91 3.49 6.01 0.86
C LEU A 91 3.16 4.57 0.39
N MET A 92 4.19 3.80 0.01
CA MET A 92 4.04 2.39 -0.35
C MET A 92 3.48 1.57 0.82
N ALA A 93 4.01 1.76 2.02
CA ALA A 93 3.53 1.06 3.22
C ALA A 93 2.09 1.46 3.59
N LEU A 94 1.76 2.76 3.51
CA LEU A 94 0.41 3.27 3.74
C LEU A 94 -0.59 2.63 2.78
N TYR A 95 -0.29 2.63 1.47
CA TYR A 95 -1.17 2.04 0.47
C TYR A 95 -1.45 0.57 0.75
N ARG A 96 -0.42 -0.23 1.07
CA ARG A 96 -0.59 -1.66 1.39
C ARG A 96 -1.38 -1.89 2.66
N ALA A 97 -1.23 -1.05 3.68
CA ALA A 97 -2.03 -1.13 4.89
C ALA A 97 -3.52 -0.85 4.60
N VAL A 98 -3.82 0.18 3.80
CA VAL A 98 -5.19 0.50 3.40
C VAL A 98 -5.79 -0.61 2.54
N GLU A 99 -5.05 -1.12 1.56
CA GLU A 99 -5.49 -2.23 0.70
C GLU A 99 -5.82 -3.48 1.51
N TRP A 100 -4.99 -3.82 2.50
CA TRP A 100 -5.23 -4.92 3.42
C TRP A 100 -6.54 -4.75 4.21
N GLU A 101 -6.73 -3.59 4.83
CA GLU A 101 -7.94 -3.29 5.63
C GLU A 101 -9.20 -3.26 4.76
N CYS A 102 -9.13 -2.69 3.55
CA CYS A 102 -10.23 -2.73 2.58
C CYS A 102 -10.58 -4.16 2.17
N GLN A 103 -9.58 -5.00 1.88
CA GLN A 103 -9.83 -6.39 1.49
C GLN A 103 -10.38 -7.22 2.66
N ALA A 104 -9.96 -6.94 3.89
CA ALA A 104 -10.53 -7.57 5.09
C ALA A 104 -12.01 -7.20 5.28
N ALA A 105 -12.36 -5.92 5.14
CA ALA A 105 -13.74 -5.46 5.19
C ALA A 105 -14.61 -6.10 4.11
N VAL A 106 -14.10 -6.18 2.87
CA VAL A 106 -14.75 -6.88 1.75
C VAL A 106 -14.96 -8.37 2.07
N GLY A 107 -13.98 -9.03 2.68
CA GLY A 107 -14.10 -10.44 3.08
C GLY A 107 -15.23 -10.68 4.07
N GLU A 108 -15.43 -9.77 5.01
CA GLU A 108 -16.53 -9.85 5.98
C GLU A 108 -17.90 -9.66 5.31
N LEU A 109 -18.00 -8.79 4.29
CA LEU A 109 -19.23 -8.63 3.52
C LEU A 109 -19.59 -9.90 2.74
N VAL A 110 -18.60 -10.57 2.14
CA VAL A 110 -18.82 -11.83 1.41
C VAL A 110 -19.36 -12.91 2.36
N ARG A 111 -18.81 -13.04 3.56
CA ARG A 111 -19.29 -14.00 4.57
C ARG A 111 -20.77 -13.77 4.92
N HIS A 112 -21.20 -12.52 5.02
CA HIS A 112 -22.60 -12.18 5.30
C HIS A 112 -23.53 -12.52 4.14
N LEU A 113 -23.09 -12.32 2.89
CA LEU A 113 -23.86 -12.72 1.69
C LEU A 113 -24.01 -14.24 1.58
N GLU A 114 -22.97 -15.00 1.95
CA GLU A 114 -23.01 -16.48 1.96
C GLU A 114 -23.94 -17.06 3.04
N CYS A 115 -24.27 -16.30 4.09
CA CYS A 115 -25.08 -16.75 5.22
C CYS A 115 -26.60 -16.54 5.04
N GLY A 116 -27.06 -16.15 3.84
CA GLY A 116 -28.49 -15.97 3.53
C GLY A 116 -29.07 -14.61 3.93
N GLY A 117 -28.23 -13.60 4.17
CA GLY A 117 -28.69 -12.22 4.35
C GLY A 117 -29.08 -11.58 3.02
N ASP A 118 -30.32 -11.11 2.91
CA ASP A 118 -30.78 -10.35 1.74
C ASP A 118 -29.82 -9.20 1.43
N ALA A 119 -29.41 -9.09 0.15
CA ALA A 119 -28.64 -7.95 -0.36
C ALA A 119 -29.30 -6.59 -0.05
N CYS A 120 -30.59 -6.60 0.28
CA CYS A 120 -31.42 -5.47 0.66
C CYS A 120 -31.06 -4.86 2.03
N ASN A 121 -30.32 -5.55 2.91
CA ASN A 121 -29.98 -5.05 4.26
C ASN A 121 -28.63 -4.29 4.31
N PHE A 122 -28.02 -4.01 3.16
CA PHE A 122 -26.69 -3.41 3.01
C PHE A 122 -26.52 -2.08 3.78
N GLY A 123 -27.59 -1.29 3.90
CA GLY A 123 -27.59 -0.02 4.63
C GLY A 123 -27.32 -0.14 6.14
N ASN A 124 -27.62 -1.29 6.75
CA ASN A 124 -27.40 -1.49 8.20
C ASN A 124 -25.98 -1.97 8.55
N LEU A 125 -25.19 -2.47 7.59
CA LEU A 125 -23.82 -2.93 7.85
C LEU A 125 -22.80 -1.78 7.93
N LEU A 126 -22.97 -0.72 7.13
CA LEU A 126 -22.01 0.40 7.09
C LEU A 126 -22.08 1.32 8.32
N HIS A 127 -23.17 1.27 9.10
CA HIS A 127 -23.35 2.08 10.31
C HIS A 127 -22.93 1.39 11.61
N ARG A 128 -22.48 0.13 11.56
CA ARG A 128 -22.01 -0.56 12.77
C ARG A 128 -20.53 -0.24 13.00
N PRO A 129 -20.16 0.40 14.12
CA PRO A 129 -18.73 0.56 14.45
C PRO A 129 -18.10 -0.84 14.57
N PRO A 130 -16.86 -1.02 14.10
CA PRO A 130 -16.18 -2.31 14.24
C PRO A 130 -16.16 -2.72 15.72
N PRO A 131 -16.39 -3.99 16.07
CA PRO A 131 -16.24 -4.44 17.45
C PRO A 131 -14.81 -4.10 17.89
N GLY A 132 -14.71 -3.37 19.00
CA GLY A 132 -13.47 -2.78 19.49
C GLY A 132 -12.29 -3.71 19.34
N ARG A 133 -11.34 -3.31 18.48
CA ARG A 133 -10.04 -3.96 18.34
C ARG A 133 -9.36 -3.79 19.70
N ALA A 134 -9.33 -4.87 20.50
CA ALA A 134 -8.59 -4.90 21.75
C ALA A 134 -7.17 -4.42 21.48
N THR A 135 -6.77 -3.33 22.13
CA THR A 135 -5.42 -2.81 22.11
C THR A 135 -4.49 -3.89 22.68
N ALA A 136 -3.75 -4.58 21.80
CA ALA A 136 -2.61 -5.37 22.20
C ALA A 136 -1.62 -4.43 22.91
N GLY A 137 -1.23 -4.82 24.13
CA GLY A 137 -0.56 -3.96 25.10
C GLY A 137 0.76 -3.37 24.62
N GLN A 138 1.02 -2.15 25.10
CA GLN A 138 2.36 -1.56 25.13
C GLN A 138 3.28 -2.46 25.97
N PRO A 139 4.47 -2.87 25.48
CA PRO A 139 5.50 -3.41 26.35
C PRO A 139 6.04 -2.28 27.21
N GLY A 140 5.98 -2.50 28.53
CA GLY A 140 6.43 -1.56 29.56
C GLY A 140 7.88 -1.13 29.38
N ALA A 141 8.11 0.16 29.61
CA ALA A 141 9.42 0.76 29.72
C ALA A 141 10.24 0.11 30.85
N ALA A 142 11.49 -0.24 30.54
CA ALA A 142 12.55 -0.46 31.52
C ALA A 142 13.42 0.81 31.63
N PRO A 143 14.14 1.00 32.75
CA PRO A 143 14.32 2.31 33.37
C PRO A 143 15.52 3.10 32.82
N ALA A 144 15.41 4.43 32.90
CA ALA A 144 16.49 5.36 32.63
C ALA A 144 17.54 5.34 33.77
N LEU A 145 18.79 5.07 33.39
CA LEU A 145 20.00 5.31 34.16
C LEU A 145 20.53 6.74 33.90
N ALA A 146 21.31 7.24 34.87
CA ALA A 146 22.10 8.48 34.93
C ALA A 146 21.36 9.67 35.60
N GLY A 147 21.84 10.30 36.68
CA GLY A 147 23.15 10.27 37.33
C GLY A 147 23.98 11.52 37.00
N LYS A 148 24.19 12.35 38.04
CA LYS A 148 25.18 13.44 38.25
C LYS A 148 24.74 14.89 38.00
N GLY A 149 24.88 15.70 39.05
CA GLY A 149 25.59 16.98 38.95
C GLY A 149 24.93 18.17 39.64
N GLU A 150 24.93 18.21 40.97
CA GLU A 150 24.71 19.45 41.73
C GLU A 150 26.07 20.10 42.07
N CYS A 151 26.18 21.38 41.73
CA CYS A 151 27.03 22.37 42.42
C CYS A 151 26.08 23.30 43.19
#